data_AF-A4JQB5-F1
#
_entry.id   AF-A4JQB5-F1
#
_cell.length_a   1.000
_cell.length_b   1.000
_cell.length_c   1.000
_cell.angle_alpha   90.00
_cell.angle_beta   90.00
_cell.angle_gamma   90.00
#
_symmetry.space_group_name_H-M   'P 1'
#
loop_
_entity.id
_entity.type
_entity.pdbx_description
1 polymer ?
#
loop_
_entity_poly.entity_id
_entity_poly.type
_entity_poly.pdbx_seq_one_letter_code
_entity_poly.pdbx_strand_id
1 'polypeptide(L)'
;MPESRAQIMQRLQAEGLVVRNPAASWDVTNLGAILFAKRLDDFPHLRRKAVRVIAYTDNSRINTLREQVGNKGYASGFEGLIGFVNNLVPSNEVIGKALRRTVPMYPELAVRELVANALIHQDFTVGGAGPMIEIFADRMEISNPGVPLVDVDRFLDTPPRSRNEALASLMRRFGICEERGSGVDKVVHETEFYQLPAPEFAIAIDSTRASLFAHRSLSQMDKRDRIRACYLHACLRYVSRDYMSNTSLRERFGIAPQNSAMASRYIKEAVEQGVIRPYDELAGRKYMKYVPHWA
;
A
#
# COMPACT_ATOMS: atom_id res chain seq x y z
N MET A 1 -3.60 25.14 -21.62
CA MET A 1 -2.84 24.09 -22.34
C MET A 1 -1.80 24.79 -23.20
N PRO A 2 -0.57 24.27 -23.37
CA PRO A 2 0.43 24.90 -24.23
C PRO A 2 -0.10 24.98 -25.67
N GLU A 3 0.10 26.11 -26.34
CA GLU A 3 -0.48 26.42 -27.65
C GLU A 3 0.41 25.96 -28.82
N SER A 4 1.67 25.59 -28.54
CA SER A 4 2.62 25.11 -29.56
C SER A 4 3.50 23.95 -29.10
N ARG A 5 3.98 23.16 -30.06
CA ARG A 5 4.94 22.07 -29.82
C ARG A 5 6.21 22.55 -29.11
N ALA A 6 6.67 23.76 -29.41
CA ALA A 6 7.83 24.35 -28.75
C ALA A 6 7.59 24.58 -27.26
N GLN A 7 6.43 25.13 -26.89
CA GLN A 7 6.04 25.33 -25.49
C GLN A 7 5.86 23.99 -24.75
N ILE A 8 5.33 22.96 -25.42
CA ILE A 8 5.26 21.60 -24.84
C ILE A 8 6.66 21.09 -24.51
N MET A 9 7.61 21.18 -25.46
CA MET A 9 8.98 20.70 -25.24
C MET A 9 9.69 21.49 -24.14
N GLN A 10 9.50 22.82 -24.09
CA GLN A 10 10.03 23.64 -22.99
C GLN A 10 9.47 23.21 -21.63
N ARG A 11 8.17 22.88 -21.55
CA ARG A 11 7.58 22.39 -20.30
C ARG A 11 8.14 21.02 -19.92
N LEU A 12 8.23 20.08 -20.86
CA LEU A 12 8.83 18.76 -20.60
C LEU A 12 10.28 18.87 -20.12
N GLN A 13 11.04 19.82 -20.68
CA GLN A 13 12.41 20.10 -20.24
C GLN A 13 12.45 20.68 -18.83
N ALA A 14 11.58 21.66 -18.52
CA ALA A 14 11.50 22.28 -17.20
C ALA A 14 11.13 21.26 -16.10
N GLU A 15 10.39 20.20 -16.46
CA GLU A 15 10.03 19.08 -15.57
C GLU A 15 11.10 17.96 -15.56
N GLY A 16 12.21 18.13 -16.28
CA GLY A 16 13.30 17.14 -16.34
C GLY A 16 12.96 15.85 -17.09
N LEU A 17 11.91 15.84 -17.91
CA LEU A 17 11.46 14.66 -18.66
C LEU A 17 12.23 14.46 -19.96
N VAL A 18 12.74 15.56 -20.53
CA VAL A 18 13.60 15.58 -21.70
C VAL A 18 14.76 16.53 -21.48
N VAL A 19 15.87 16.30 -22.16
CA VAL A 19 17.03 17.19 -22.17
C VAL A 19 17.46 17.47 -23.60
N ARG A 20 18.02 18.66 -23.84
CA ARG A 20 18.54 19.01 -25.15
C ARG A 20 19.95 18.47 -25.30
N ASN A 21 20.22 17.78 -26.41
CA ASN A 21 21.51 17.19 -26.68
C ASN A 21 22.40 18.12 -27.53
N PRO A 22 23.72 17.84 -27.63
CA PRO A 22 24.65 18.68 -28.40
C PRO A 22 24.31 18.79 -29.90
N ALA A 23 23.58 17.81 -30.45
CA ALA A 23 23.07 17.81 -31.82
C ALA A 23 21.77 18.62 -31.98
N ALA A 24 21.45 19.50 -31.02
CA ALA A 24 20.25 20.33 -30.97
C ALA A 24 18.90 19.56 -30.97
N SER A 25 18.95 18.24 -30.75
CA SER A 25 17.81 17.34 -30.65
C SER A 25 17.43 17.10 -29.18
N TRP A 26 16.40 16.28 -28.94
CA TRP A 26 15.89 15.99 -27.61
C TRP A 26 16.14 14.54 -27.22
N ASP A 27 16.72 14.33 -26.04
CA ASP A 27 16.86 13.01 -25.42
C ASP A 27 15.82 12.86 -24.31
N VAL A 28 15.23 11.67 -24.18
CA VAL A 28 14.29 11.34 -23.10
C VAL A 28 15.09 10.92 -21.87
N THR A 29 14.79 11.53 -20.72
CA THR A 29 15.46 11.15 -19.47
C THR A 29 14.89 9.85 -18.91
N ASN A 30 15.61 9.21 -17.98
CA ASN A 30 15.08 8.05 -17.26
C ASN A 30 13.76 8.36 -16.54
N LEU A 31 13.61 9.58 -16.00
CA LEU A 31 12.37 10.04 -15.38
C LEU A 31 11.24 10.15 -16.41
N GLY A 32 11.50 10.73 -17.59
CA GLY A 32 10.54 10.82 -18.68
C GLY A 32 10.09 9.44 -19.17
N ALA A 33 11.04 8.54 -19.37
CA ALA A 33 10.79 7.18 -19.82
C ALA A 33 10.03 6.34 -18.78
N ILE A 34 10.45 6.33 -17.51
CA ILE A 34 9.79 5.53 -16.48
C ILE A 34 8.35 5.98 -16.23
N LEU A 35 8.03 7.26 -16.44
CA LEU A 35 6.66 7.78 -16.30
C LEU A 35 5.80 7.53 -17.55
N PHE A 36 6.35 7.76 -18.74
CA PHE A 36 5.55 7.96 -19.95
C PHE A 36 5.88 7.06 -21.15
N ALA A 37 6.87 6.18 -21.05
CA ALA A 37 7.19 5.29 -22.16
C ALA A 37 5.95 4.49 -22.58
N LYS A 38 5.64 4.50 -23.88
CA LYS A 38 4.62 3.59 -24.44
C LYS A 38 5.09 2.13 -24.38
N ARG A 39 6.41 1.94 -24.46
CA ARG A 39 7.16 0.69 -24.42
C ARG A 39 8.42 0.91 -23.57
N LEU A 40 8.43 0.41 -22.34
CA LEU A 40 9.61 0.47 -21.47
C LEU A 40 10.77 -0.37 -22.01
N ASP A 41 10.47 -1.39 -22.81
CA ASP A 41 11.48 -2.20 -23.51
C ASP A 41 12.39 -1.37 -24.42
N ASP A 42 11.93 -0.22 -24.91
CA ASP A 42 12.73 0.68 -25.76
C ASP A 42 13.82 1.41 -24.93
N PHE A 43 13.81 1.26 -23.60
CA PHE A 43 14.77 1.85 -22.66
C PHE A 43 15.50 0.73 -21.87
N PRO A 44 16.68 0.25 -22.34
CA PRO A 44 17.35 -0.92 -21.77
C PRO A 44 17.60 -0.86 -20.25
N HIS A 45 17.92 0.32 -19.72
CA HIS A 45 18.18 0.53 -18.29
C HIS A 45 16.91 0.50 -17.42
N LEU A 46 15.72 0.63 -18.02
CA LEU A 46 14.44 0.69 -17.32
C LEU A 46 13.55 -0.53 -17.57
N ARG A 47 13.87 -1.36 -18.57
CA ARG A 47 13.11 -2.58 -18.90
C ARG A 47 12.85 -3.47 -17.68
N ARG A 48 13.83 -3.60 -16.78
CA ARG A 48 13.70 -4.42 -15.55
C ARG A 48 12.92 -3.74 -14.41
N LYS A 49 12.49 -2.49 -14.61
CA LYS A 49 11.63 -1.73 -13.68
C LYS A 49 10.15 -1.85 -14.04
N ALA A 50 9.81 -2.53 -15.13
CA ALA A 50 8.42 -2.89 -15.40
C ALA A 50 7.78 -3.66 -14.22
N VAL A 51 6.53 -3.32 -13.92
CA VAL A 51 5.76 -4.02 -12.88
C VAL A 51 5.45 -5.44 -13.34
N ARG A 52 5.81 -6.43 -12.53
CA ARG A 52 5.44 -7.83 -12.77
C ARG A 52 4.25 -8.19 -11.90
N VAL A 53 3.20 -8.73 -12.51
CA VAL A 53 2.01 -9.22 -11.81
C VAL A 53 1.94 -10.74 -11.99
N ILE A 54 1.85 -11.47 -10.89
CA ILE A 54 1.76 -12.93 -10.88
C ILE A 54 0.56 -13.33 -10.02
N ALA A 55 -0.34 -14.12 -10.59
CA ALA A 55 -1.43 -14.75 -9.86
C ALA A 55 -1.14 -16.25 -9.73
N TYR A 56 -1.33 -16.78 -8.54
CA TYR A 56 -1.16 -18.19 -8.21
C TYR A 56 -2.51 -18.85 -7.95
N THR A 57 -2.60 -20.16 -8.16
CA THR A 57 -3.84 -20.92 -7.87
C THR A 57 -4.05 -21.13 -6.37
N ASP A 58 -2.96 -21.14 -5.60
CA ASP A 58 -2.96 -21.49 -4.18
C ASP A 58 -2.22 -20.42 -3.35
N ASN A 59 -1.96 -20.71 -2.07
CA ASN A 59 -1.17 -19.85 -1.18
C ASN A 59 0.36 -19.97 -1.40
N SER A 60 0.79 -20.72 -2.43
CA SER A 60 2.19 -21.01 -2.76
C SER A 60 2.61 -20.41 -4.09
N ARG A 61 3.92 -20.33 -4.33
CA ARG A 61 4.50 -19.86 -5.61
C ARG A 61 4.68 -20.98 -6.65
N ILE A 62 4.13 -22.17 -6.40
CA ILE A 62 4.38 -23.36 -7.23
C ILE A 62 3.57 -23.31 -8.52
N ASN A 63 2.27 -23.03 -8.40
CA ASN A 63 1.31 -23.11 -9.50
C ASN A 63 0.90 -21.70 -9.94
N THR A 64 1.52 -21.22 -11.01
CA THR A 64 1.17 -19.93 -11.62
C THR A 64 -0.09 -20.06 -12.47
N LEU A 65 -1.13 -19.32 -12.09
CA LEU A 65 -2.36 -19.19 -12.88
C LEU A 65 -2.15 -18.23 -14.05
N ARG A 66 -1.52 -17.08 -13.78
CA ARG A 66 -1.26 -16.05 -14.79
C ARG A 66 -0.06 -15.21 -14.41
N GLU A 67 0.71 -14.81 -15.41
CA GLU A 67 1.82 -13.89 -15.25
C GLU A 67 1.76 -12.83 -16.34
N GLN A 68 2.01 -11.57 -15.97
CA GLN A 68 2.17 -10.48 -16.91
C GLN A 68 3.25 -9.51 -16.44
N VAL A 69 4.15 -9.15 -17.36
CA VAL A 69 5.10 -8.06 -17.18
C VAL A 69 4.54 -6.83 -17.89
N GLY A 70 4.45 -5.72 -17.18
CA GLY A 70 4.06 -4.43 -17.74
C GLY A 70 5.06 -3.95 -18.80
N ASN A 71 4.62 -3.08 -19.70
CA ASN A 71 5.53 -2.48 -20.70
C ASN A 71 5.29 -0.98 -20.89
N LYS A 72 4.45 -0.36 -20.06
CA LYS A 72 4.21 1.08 -20.11
C LYS A 72 4.89 1.75 -18.92
N GLY A 73 5.28 3.01 -19.09
CA GLY A 73 5.71 3.86 -17.99
C GLY A 73 4.61 3.96 -16.93
N TYR A 74 5.01 4.18 -15.68
CA TYR A 74 4.15 4.11 -14.50
C TYR A 74 2.94 5.03 -14.62
N ALA A 75 3.10 6.29 -15.00
CA ALA A 75 1.96 7.20 -15.14
C ALA A 75 1.03 6.80 -16.30
N SER A 76 1.60 6.44 -17.45
CA SER A 76 0.81 6.04 -18.63
C SER A 76 0.15 4.66 -18.51
N GLY A 77 0.66 3.81 -17.63
CA GLY A 77 0.22 2.43 -17.43
C GLY A 77 -0.60 2.21 -16.17
N PHE A 78 -0.64 3.18 -15.23
CA PHE A 78 -1.17 2.96 -13.89
C PHE A 78 -2.64 2.50 -13.87
N GLU A 79 -3.52 3.22 -14.56
CA GLU A 79 -4.95 2.88 -14.62
C GLU A 79 -5.17 1.46 -15.17
N GLY A 80 -4.49 1.13 -16.28
CA GLY A 80 -4.55 -0.20 -16.86
C GLY A 80 -3.97 -1.29 -15.96
N LEU A 81 -2.91 -1.00 -15.20
CA LEU A 81 -2.34 -1.91 -14.21
C LEU A 81 -3.33 -2.18 -13.07
N ILE A 82 -3.95 -1.15 -12.50
CA ILE A 82 -4.95 -1.32 -11.43
C ILE A 82 -6.16 -2.10 -11.95
N GLY A 83 -6.67 -1.76 -13.14
CA GLY A 83 -7.75 -2.52 -13.77
C GLY A 83 -7.38 -4.00 -13.99
N PHE A 84 -6.14 -4.27 -14.42
CA PHE A 84 -5.65 -5.63 -14.58
C PHE A 84 -5.59 -6.39 -13.24
N VAL A 85 -5.01 -5.78 -12.19
CA VAL A 85 -4.93 -6.38 -10.86
C VAL A 85 -6.33 -6.68 -10.32
N ASN A 86 -7.26 -5.73 -10.38
CA ASN A 86 -8.63 -5.90 -9.89
C ASN A 86 -9.39 -7.02 -10.64
N ASN A 87 -9.11 -7.22 -11.93
CA ASN A 87 -9.70 -8.31 -12.71
C ASN A 87 -9.12 -9.70 -12.38
N LEU A 88 -7.93 -9.77 -11.77
CA LEU A 88 -7.34 -11.03 -11.31
C LEU A 88 -7.71 -11.37 -9.87
N VAL A 89 -8.06 -10.37 -9.07
CA VAL A 89 -8.49 -10.57 -7.69
C VAL A 89 -9.82 -11.32 -7.69
N PRO A 90 -9.93 -12.47 -6.98
CA PRO A 90 -11.20 -13.16 -6.84
C PRO A 90 -12.25 -12.23 -6.22
N SER A 91 -13.45 -12.20 -6.76
CA SER A 91 -14.54 -11.38 -6.25
C SER A 91 -15.60 -12.24 -5.57
N ASN A 92 -16.12 -11.80 -4.42
CA ASN A 92 -17.23 -12.49 -3.76
C ASN A 92 -18.57 -11.93 -4.27
N GLU A 93 -19.48 -12.81 -4.69
CA GLU A 93 -20.88 -12.41 -4.93
C GLU A 93 -21.63 -12.37 -3.60
N VAL A 94 -22.09 -11.19 -3.19
CA VAL A 94 -23.00 -11.04 -2.06
C VAL A 94 -24.41 -10.84 -2.61
N ILE A 95 -25.33 -11.74 -2.25
CA ILE A 95 -26.76 -11.59 -2.56
C ILE A 95 -27.33 -10.55 -1.57
N GLY A 96 -27.57 -9.33 -2.05
CA GLY A 96 -28.31 -8.33 -1.28
C GLY A 96 -29.82 -8.63 -1.22
N LYS A 97 -30.59 -7.82 -0.47
CA LYS A 97 -32.05 -7.98 -0.31
C LYS A 97 -32.89 -7.90 -1.61
N ALA A 98 -32.30 -7.48 -2.73
CA ALA A 98 -32.98 -7.37 -4.03
C ALA A 98 -32.08 -7.56 -5.25
N LEU A 99 -30.77 -7.23 -5.16
CA LEU A 99 -29.82 -7.32 -6.28
C LEU A 99 -28.51 -7.97 -5.80
N ARG A 100 -27.88 -8.74 -6.69
CA ARG A 100 -26.52 -9.25 -6.50
C ARG A 100 -25.54 -8.08 -6.55
N ARG A 101 -24.61 -8.02 -5.59
CA ARG A 101 -23.49 -7.07 -5.61
C ARG A 101 -22.20 -7.84 -5.49
N THR A 102 -21.32 -7.65 -6.47
CA THR A 102 -19.95 -8.12 -6.39
C THR A 102 -19.17 -7.21 -5.44
N VAL A 103 -18.58 -7.79 -4.39
CA VAL A 103 -17.70 -7.07 -3.48
C VAL A 103 -16.27 -7.55 -3.76
N PRO A 104 -15.35 -6.65 -4.15
CA PRO A 104 -13.97 -7.04 -4.40
C PRO A 104 -13.35 -7.57 -3.10
N MET A 105 -12.47 -8.58 -3.21
CA MET A 105 -11.82 -9.17 -2.04
C MET A 105 -10.94 -8.17 -1.27
N TYR A 106 -10.37 -7.18 -1.97
CA TYR A 106 -9.59 -6.09 -1.39
C TYR A 106 -10.21 -4.74 -1.74
N PRO A 107 -10.15 -3.74 -0.84
CA PRO A 107 -10.58 -2.39 -1.15
C PRO A 107 -9.71 -1.81 -2.27
N GLU A 108 -10.34 -1.32 -3.35
CA GLU A 108 -9.62 -0.80 -4.52
C GLU A 108 -8.67 0.35 -4.15
N LEU A 109 -9.09 1.19 -3.19
CA LEU A 109 -8.27 2.28 -2.68
C LEU A 109 -6.99 1.75 -2.02
N ALA A 110 -7.09 0.69 -1.20
CA ALA A 110 -5.92 0.09 -0.56
C ALA A 110 -4.94 -0.49 -1.58
N VAL A 111 -5.43 -1.22 -2.59
CA VAL A 111 -4.61 -1.77 -3.67
C VAL A 111 -3.92 -0.63 -4.44
N ARG A 112 -4.68 0.40 -4.82
CA ARG A 112 -4.17 1.56 -5.55
C ARG A 112 -3.05 2.28 -4.81
N GLU A 113 -3.24 2.58 -3.52
CA GLU A 113 -2.24 3.28 -2.68
C GLU A 113 -0.98 2.43 -2.52
N LEU A 114 -1.11 1.13 -2.24
CA LEU A 114 0.06 0.24 -2.08
C LEU A 114 0.85 0.07 -3.37
N VAL A 115 0.17 -0.08 -4.52
CA VAL A 115 0.84 -0.14 -5.82
C VAL A 115 1.56 1.17 -6.11
N ALA A 116 0.90 2.32 -5.95
CA ALA A 116 1.53 3.62 -6.16
C ALA A 116 2.78 3.81 -5.27
N ASN A 117 2.68 3.44 -3.99
CA ASN A 117 3.79 3.51 -3.04
C ASN A 117 4.97 2.63 -3.48
N ALA A 118 4.71 1.40 -3.91
CA ALA A 118 5.74 0.50 -4.41
C ALA A 118 6.45 1.05 -5.66
N LEU A 119 5.72 1.73 -6.56
CA LEU A 119 6.33 2.36 -7.74
C LEU A 119 7.19 3.57 -7.39
N ILE A 120 6.76 4.38 -6.41
CA ILE A 120 7.41 5.66 -6.08
C ILE A 120 8.62 5.46 -5.17
N HIS A 121 8.52 4.59 -4.17
CA HIS A 121 9.52 4.48 -3.11
C HIS A 121 10.60 3.42 -3.37
N GLN A 122 10.53 2.74 -4.52
CA GLN A 122 11.53 1.76 -4.92
C GLN A 122 12.94 2.34 -5.05
N ASP A 123 13.93 1.50 -4.79
CA ASP A 123 15.31 1.78 -5.09
C ASP A 123 15.63 1.48 -6.57
N PHE A 124 15.80 2.53 -7.36
CA PHE A 124 16.16 2.40 -8.77
C PHE A 124 17.61 1.94 -8.99
N THR A 125 18.48 2.00 -7.97
CA THR A 125 19.88 1.55 -8.05
C THR A 125 20.01 0.03 -8.03
N VAL A 126 19.03 -0.67 -7.45
CA VAL A 126 19.03 -2.15 -7.39
C VAL A 126 18.79 -2.73 -8.78
N GLY A 127 19.82 -3.37 -9.35
CA GLY A 127 19.72 -4.07 -10.63
C GLY A 127 18.97 -5.40 -10.53
N GLY A 128 18.47 -5.91 -11.66
CA GLY A 128 17.87 -7.25 -11.75
C GLY A 128 16.50 -7.43 -11.07
N ALA A 129 16.05 -6.47 -10.27
CA ALA A 129 14.77 -6.47 -9.58
C ALA A 129 13.93 -5.23 -9.93
N GLY A 130 12.61 -5.42 -9.88
CA GLY A 130 11.58 -4.42 -10.12
C GLY A 130 10.37 -4.66 -9.21
N PRO A 131 9.40 -3.75 -9.23
CA PRO A 131 8.17 -3.88 -8.45
C PRO A 131 7.39 -5.13 -8.89
N MET A 132 6.87 -5.86 -7.91
CA MET A 132 6.13 -7.11 -8.12
C MET A 132 4.84 -7.11 -7.33
N ILE A 133 3.76 -7.56 -7.98
CA ILE A 133 2.46 -7.79 -7.38
C ILE A 133 2.17 -9.28 -7.48
N GLU A 134 2.12 -9.96 -6.35
CA GLU A 134 1.83 -11.38 -6.24
C GLU A 134 0.45 -11.56 -5.62
N ILE A 135 -0.44 -12.28 -6.31
CA ILE A 135 -1.81 -12.53 -5.89
C ILE A 135 -1.93 -14.03 -5.57
N PHE A 136 -2.21 -14.34 -4.31
CA PHE A 136 -2.45 -15.68 -3.80
C PHE A 136 -3.94 -15.85 -3.48
N ALA A 137 -4.35 -17.08 -3.15
CA ALA A 137 -5.73 -17.34 -2.77
C ALA A 137 -6.16 -16.62 -1.47
N ASP A 138 -5.23 -16.37 -0.54
CA ASP A 138 -5.51 -15.76 0.76
C ASP A 138 -4.93 -14.36 0.99
N ARG A 139 -4.10 -13.85 0.08
CA ARG A 139 -3.43 -12.55 0.22
C ARG A 139 -2.92 -11.99 -1.10
N MET A 140 -2.67 -10.69 -1.11
CA MET A 140 -1.91 -9.99 -2.15
C MET A 140 -0.64 -9.43 -1.53
N GLU A 141 0.51 -9.71 -2.11
CA GLU A 141 1.81 -9.16 -1.73
C GLU A 141 2.28 -8.18 -2.81
N ILE A 142 2.50 -6.93 -2.42
CA ILE A 142 3.06 -5.88 -3.29
C ILE A 142 4.45 -5.56 -2.78
N SER A 143 5.47 -5.75 -3.61
CA SER A 143 6.85 -5.56 -3.22
C SER A 143 7.63 -4.68 -4.19
N ASN A 144 8.62 -3.99 -3.66
CA ASN A 144 9.56 -3.19 -4.44
C ASN A 144 11.00 -3.36 -3.93
N PRO A 145 11.99 -3.17 -4.82
CA PRO A 145 13.40 -3.14 -4.41
C PRO A 145 13.68 -2.00 -3.42
N GLY A 146 14.62 -2.24 -2.51
CA GLY A 146 15.07 -1.32 -1.48
C GLY A 146 14.34 -1.45 -0.15
N VAL A 147 15.07 -1.22 0.94
CA VAL A 147 14.54 -1.04 2.31
C VAL A 147 13.87 0.34 2.39
N PRO A 148 12.78 0.55 3.15
CA PRO A 148 12.17 1.88 3.26
C PRO A 148 13.09 2.87 3.99
N LEU A 149 12.92 4.17 3.72
CA LEU A 149 13.68 5.25 4.41
C LEU A 149 13.12 5.60 5.79
N VAL A 150 11.95 5.06 6.11
CA VAL A 150 11.23 5.19 7.37
C VAL A 150 11.05 3.77 7.87
N ASP A 151 11.11 3.58 9.19
CA ASP A 151 10.81 2.29 9.79
C ASP A 151 9.38 1.85 9.43
N VAL A 152 9.18 0.58 9.09
CA VAL A 152 7.86 0.02 8.74
C VAL A 152 6.86 0.21 9.88
N ASP A 153 7.33 0.17 11.12
CA ASP A 153 6.48 0.39 12.30
C ASP A 153 6.02 1.84 12.40
N ARG A 154 6.72 2.79 11.77
CA ARG A 154 6.47 4.23 11.85
C ARG A 154 5.78 4.82 10.62
N PHE A 155 5.25 3.98 9.73
CA PHE A 155 4.64 4.42 8.48
C PHE A 155 3.40 5.31 8.65
N LEU A 156 2.65 5.18 9.75
CA LEU A 156 1.44 5.99 9.97
C LEU A 156 1.74 7.36 10.60
N ASP A 157 2.79 7.47 11.41
CA ASP A 157 3.07 8.70 12.17
C ASP A 157 4.18 9.57 11.56
N THR A 158 5.04 8.96 10.75
CA THR A 158 6.18 9.67 10.16
C THR A 158 5.85 10.12 8.74
N PRO A 159 6.07 11.42 8.41
CA PRO A 159 5.92 11.90 7.04
C PRO A 159 6.73 11.05 6.05
N PRO A 160 6.14 10.67 4.90
CA PRO A 160 6.81 9.77 3.97
C PRO A 160 8.04 10.44 3.37
N ARG A 161 9.13 9.68 3.29
CA ARG A 161 10.37 10.08 2.61
C ARG A 161 10.54 9.27 1.33
N SER A 162 10.74 9.95 0.21
CA SER A 162 11.00 9.30 -1.08
C SER A 162 12.42 9.53 -1.53
N ARG A 163 13.07 8.48 -2.05
CA ARG A 163 14.33 8.60 -2.79
C ARG A 163 14.15 9.29 -4.15
N ASN A 164 12.92 9.23 -4.67
CA ASN A 164 12.57 9.63 -6.03
C ASN A 164 11.63 10.84 -5.98
N GLU A 165 12.10 11.98 -5.46
CA GLU A 165 11.26 13.17 -5.21
C GLU A 165 10.58 13.70 -6.48
N ALA A 166 11.31 13.77 -7.60
CA ALA A 166 10.75 14.21 -8.88
C ALA A 166 9.66 13.25 -9.40
N LEU A 167 9.89 11.94 -9.27
CA LEU A 167 8.90 10.91 -9.62
C LEU A 167 7.64 11.04 -8.73
N ALA A 168 7.83 11.14 -7.42
CA ALA A 168 6.74 11.30 -6.46
C ALA A 168 5.92 12.56 -6.75
N SER A 169 6.58 13.70 -6.98
CA SER A 169 5.95 14.98 -7.30
C SER A 169 5.07 14.89 -8.56
N LEU A 170 5.59 14.27 -9.62
CA LEU A 170 4.84 14.12 -10.87
C LEU A 170 3.66 13.14 -10.71
N MET A 171 3.86 11.99 -10.06
CA MET A 171 2.78 11.03 -9.80
C MET A 171 1.64 11.64 -8.96
N ARG A 172 1.96 12.54 -8.02
CA ARG A 172 0.95 13.32 -7.27
C ARG A 172 0.16 14.26 -8.18
N ARG A 173 0.86 15.01 -9.03
CA ARG A 173 0.24 15.95 -9.97
C ARG A 173 -0.63 15.27 -11.03
N PHE A 174 -0.39 13.99 -11.31
CA PHE A 174 -1.26 13.16 -12.15
C PHE A 174 -2.41 12.50 -11.39
N GLY A 175 -2.54 12.77 -10.09
CA GLY A 175 -3.56 12.19 -9.24
C GLY A 175 -3.42 10.68 -9.09
N ILE A 176 -2.20 10.13 -9.15
CA ILE A 176 -1.92 8.70 -8.94
C ILE A 176 -1.69 8.41 -7.46
N CYS A 177 -0.96 9.26 -6.77
CA CYS A 177 -0.75 9.20 -5.32
C CYS A 177 -1.12 10.54 -4.66
N GLU A 178 -1.39 10.49 -3.36
CA GLU A 178 -1.83 11.65 -2.60
C GLU A 178 -0.66 12.49 -2.08
N GLU A 179 -0.91 13.79 -1.86
CA GLU A 179 0.11 14.74 -1.42
C GLU A 179 0.47 14.61 0.07
N ARG A 180 -0.48 14.19 0.91
CA ARG A 180 -0.40 14.40 2.37
C ARG A 180 0.22 13.24 3.16
N GLY A 181 0.80 12.26 2.48
CA GLY A 181 1.39 11.08 3.12
C GLY A 181 0.39 10.15 3.81
N SER A 182 -0.91 10.36 3.59
CA SER A 182 -1.99 9.57 4.17
C SER A 182 -2.26 8.25 3.45
N GLY A 183 -1.39 7.84 2.52
CA GLY A 183 -1.60 6.62 1.71
C GLY A 183 -1.68 5.38 2.60
N VAL A 184 -0.77 5.23 3.57
CA VAL A 184 -0.80 4.11 4.52
C VAL A 184 -1.98 4.23 5.49
N ASP A 185 -2.32 5.44 5.96
CA ASP A 185 -3.49 5.67 6.82
C ASP A 185 -4.78 5.21 6.15
N LYS A 186 -4.96 5.53 4.86
CA LYS A 186 -6.09 5.08 4.05
C LYS A 186 -6.11 3.56 3.93
N VAL A 187 -4.97 2.91 3.66
CA VAL A 187 -4.88 1.45 3.59
C VAL A 187 -5.33 0.82 4.91
N VAL A 188 -4.82 1.30 6.04
CA VAL A 188 -5.22 0.80 7.37
C VAL A 188 -6.70 1.05 7.60
N HIS A 189 -7.18 2.28 7.38
CA HIS A 189 -8.59 2.65 7.52
C HIS A 189 -9.53 1.77 6.68
N GLU A 190 -9.22 1.55 5.41
CA GLU A 190 -10.03 0.70 4.53
C GLU A 190 -10.08 -0.75 5.06
N THR A 191 -8.94 -1.30 5.51
CA THR A 191 -8.98 -2.64 6.13
C THR A 191 -9.77 -2.65 7.45
N GLU A 192 -9.80 -1.55 8.21
CA GLU A 192 -10.65 -1.37 9.40
C GLU A 192 -12.12 -1.39 9.03
N PHE A 193 -12.49 -0.57 8.07
CA PHE A 193 -13.86 -0.38 7.63
C PHE A 193 -14.48 -1.67 7.08
N TYR A 194 -13.73 -2.41 6.25
CA TYR A 194 -14.16 -3.70 5.70
C TYR A 194 -13.89 -4.89 6.65
N GLN A 195 -13.40 -4.65 7.87
CA GLN A 195 -13.09 -5.67 8.87
C GLN A 195 -12.20 -6.80 8.31
N LEU A 196 -11.25 -6.43 7.46
CA LEU A 196 -10.23 -7.33 6.94
C LEU A 196 -9.09 -7.47 7.95
N PRO A 197 -8.31 -8.57 7.90
CA PRO A 197 -7.07 -8.63 8.64
C PRO A 197 -6.19 -7.41 8.30
N ALA A 198 -5.54 -6.86 9.33
CA ALA A 198 -4.75 -5.66 9.15
C ALA A 198 -3.57 -5.91 8.19
N PRO A 199 -3.22 -4.93 7.34
CA PRO A 199 -2.13 -5.08 6.38
C PRO A 199 -0.82 -5.36 7.11
N GLU A 200 0.11 -6.02 6.42
CA GLU A 200 1.46 -6.24 6.94
C GLU A 200 2.48 -5.49 6.09
N PHE A 201 3.35 -4.73 6.74
CA PHE A 201 4.51 -4.11 6.12
C PHE A 201 5.75 -4.82 6.64
N ALA A 202 6.57 -5.33 5.74
CA ALA A 202 7.75 -6.11 6.09
C ALA A 202 8.93 -5.71 5.22
N ILE A 203 10.11 -5.79 5.83
CA ILE A 203 11.39 -5.70 5.12
C ILE A 203 11.84 -7.13 4.85
N ALA A 204 11.99 -7.47 3.58
CA ALA A 204 12.71 -8.66 3.14
C ALA A 204 14.13 -8.25 2.71
N ILE A 205 14.98 -9.23 2.35
CA ILE A 205 16.35 -8.94 1.89
C ILE A 205 16.28 -7.91 0.74
N ASP A 206 16.85 -6.73 0.99
CA ASP A 206 16.89 -5.57 0.08
C ASP A 206 15.56 -5.22 -0.59
N SER A 207 14.43 -5.46 0.08
CA SER A 207 13.11 -5.16 -0.47
C SER A 207 12.08 -4.81 0.59
N THR A 208 11.09 -4.03 0.18
CA THR A 208 9.93 -3.68 1.00
C THR A 208 8.74 -4.46 0.47
N ARG A 209 7.92 -5.01 1.36
CA ARG A 209 6.68 -5.72 1.01
C ARG A 209 5.51 -5.19 1.83
N ALA A 210 4.40 -4.90 1.16
CA ALA A 210 3.12 -4.67 1.77
C ALA A 210 2.17 -5.83 1.41
N SER A 211 1.49 -6.39 2.40
CA SER A 211 0.57 -7.51 2.23
C SER A 211 -0.84 -7.11 2.64
N LEU A 212 -1.82 -7.39 1.76
CA LEU A 212 -3.24 -7.35 2.06
C LEU A 212 -3.75 -8.78 2.19
N PHE A 213 -4.60 -9.06 3.17
CA PHE A 213 -5.13 -10.41 3.42
C PHE A 213 -6.61 -10.48 3.11
N ALA A 214 -7.03 -11.59 2.53
CA ALA A 214 -8.43 -11.87 2.25
C ALA A 214 -9.24 -11.90 3.56
N HIS A 215 -10.56 -11.76 3.44
CA HIS A 215 -11.43 -11.82 4.61
C HIS A 215 -11.23 -13.12 5.40
N ARG A 216 -11.08 -12.97 6.71
CA ARG A 216 -10.91 -14.04 7.68
C ARG A 216 -11.70 -13.67 8.92
N SER A 217 -12.46 -14.60 9.49
CA SER A 217 -13.18 -14.32 10.73
C SER A 217 -12.19 -14.08 11.87
N LEU A 218 -12.60 -13.29 12.87
CA LEU A 218 -11.78 -13.04 14.05
C LEU A 218 -11.32 -14.33 14.77
N SER A 219 -12.13 -15.39 14.72
CA SER A 219 -11.79 -16.70 15.29
C SER A 219 -10.71 -17.45 14.52
N GLN A 220 -10.55 -17.16 13.23
CA GLN A 220 -9.53 -17.76 12.37
C GLN A 220 -8.21 -16.96 12.37
N MET A 221 -8.24 -15.68 12.79
CA MET A 221 -7.02 -14.88 12.95
C MET A 221 -6.11 -15.50 14.00
N ASP A 222 -4.81 -15.55 13.76
CA ASP A 222 -3.86 -16.01 14.76
C ASP A 222 -3.54 -14.88 15.78
N LYS A 223 -2.64 -15.17 16.74
CA LYS A 223 -2.25 -14.17 17.74
C LYS A 223 -1.54 -12.97 17.09
N ARG A 224 -0.69 -13.20 16.09
CA ARG A 224 0.11 -12.17 15.42
C ARG A 224 -0.79 -11.23 14.61
N ASP A 225 -1.76 -11.78 13.89
CA ASP A 225 -2.78 -11.02 13.14
C ASP A 225 -3.54 -10.06 14.07
N ARG A 226 -3.99 -10.56 15.22
CA ARG A 226 -4.71 -9.73 16.21
C ARG A 226 -3.84 -8.64 16.80
N ILE A 227 -2.60 -8.95 17.16
CA ILE A 227 -1.65 -7.95 17.69
C ILE A 227 -1.38 -6.87 16.64
N ARG A 228 -1.13 -7.25 15.38
CA ARG A 228 -0.91 -6.31 14.27
C ARG A 228 -2.12 -5.41 14.06
N ALA A 229 -3.33 -5.96 14.11
CA ALA A 229 -4.57 -5.18 14.03
C ALA A 229 -4.75 -4.23 15.22
N CYS A 230 -4.47 -4.66 16.45
CA CYS A 230 -4.48 -3.78 17.64
C CYS A 230 -3.47 -2.64 17.50
N TYR A 231 -2.25 -2.94 17.04
CA TYR A 231 -1.19 -1.96 16.84
C TYR A 231 -1.59 -0.90 15.82
N LEU A 232 -1.96 -1.32 14.61
CA LEU A 232 -2.34 -0.39 13.54
C LEU A 232 -3.60 0.41 13.88
N HIS A 233 -4.55 -0.18 14.60
CA HIS A 233 -5.70 0.57 15.13
C HIS A 233 -5.25 1.65 16.13
N ALA A 234 -4.36 1.32 17.07
CA ALA A 234 -3.80 2.31 18.01
C ALA A 234 -3.05 3.44 17.27
N CYS A 235 -2.27 3.11 16.24
CA CYS A 235 -1.60 4.10 15.40
C CYS A 235 -2.60 5.02 14.69
N LEU A 236 -3.60 4.45 14.02
CA LEU A 236 -4.61 5.22 13.29
C LEU A 236 -5.39 6.18 14.21
N ARG A 237 -5.72 5.72 15.42
CA ARG A 237 -6.39 6.55 16.44
C ARG A 237 -5.47 7.67 16.91
N TYR A 238 -4.21 7.36 17.21
CA TYR A 238 -3.24 8.35 17.68
C TYR A 238 -2.98 9.47 16.67
N VAL A 239 -2.75 9.14 15.39
CA VAL A 239 -2.54 10.16 14.34
C VAL A 239 -3.80 10.99 14.08
N SER A 240 -4.97 10.44 14.41
CA SER A 240 -6.26 11.15 14.40
C SER A 240 -6.53 11.98 15.66
N ARG A 241 -5.52 12.16 16.54
CA ARG A 241 -5.63 12.83 17.85
C ARG A 241 -6.67 12.20 18.79
N ASP A 242 -6.82 10.90 18.70
CA ASP A 242 -7.69 10.08 19.54
C ASP A 242 -6.88 8.93 20.16
N TYR A 243 -7.54 8.12 20.97
CA TYR A 243 -6.93 6.99 21.65
C TYR A 243 -7.66 5.71 21.28
N MET A 244 -6.94 4.59 21.30
CA MET A 244 -7.57 3.29 21.28
C MET A 244 -8.20 3.01 22.65
N SER A 245 -9.41 2.46 22.64
CA SER A 245 -10.11 1.97 23.82
C SER A 245 -10.67 0.58 23.56
N ASN A 246 -11.20 -0.08 24.59
CA ASN A 246 -11.95 -1.32 24.40
C ASN A 246 -13.10 -1.12 23.40
N THR A 247 -13.81 0.01 23.48
CA THR A 247 -14.93 0.31 22.57
C THR A 247 -14.48 0.44 21.13
N SER A 248 -13.44 1.24 20.86
CA SER A 248 -12.97 1.43 19.47
C SER A 248 -12.42 0.13 18.89
N LEU A 249 -11.71 -0.68 19.69
CA LEU A 249 -11.20 -1.97 19.22
C LEU A 249 -12.32 -2.98 18.95
N ARG A 250 -13.42 -2.92 19.73
CA ARG A 250 -14.61 -3.73 19.44
C ARG A 250 -15.22 -3.34 18.09
N GLU A 251 -15.31 -2.06 17.78
CA GLU A 251 -15.81 -1.57 16.50
C GLU A 251 -14.94 -2.08 15.34
N ARG A 252 -13.60 -1.97 15.46
CA ARG A 252 -12.63 -2.50 14.50
C ARG A 252 -12.83 -3.99 14.20
N PHE A 253 -13.07 -4.80 15.22
CA PHE A 253 -13.22 -6.26 15.06
C PHE A 253 -14.68 -6.74 14.90
N GLY A 254 -15.66 -5.85 14.95
CA GLY A 254 -17.09 -6.25 14.95
C GLY A 254 -17.52 -7.04 16.18
N ILE A 255 -16.88 -6.79 17.33
CA ILE A 255 -17.17 -7.49 18.59
C ILE A 255 -18.40 -6.86 19.28
N ALA A 256 -19.45 -7.66 19.50
CA ALA A 256 -20.65 -7.22 20.18
C ALA A 256 -20.37 -6.76 21.64
N PRO A 257 -21.13 -5.77 22.18
CA PRO A 257 -20.86 -5.20 23.51
C PRO A 257 -20.79 -6.21 24.66
N GLN A 258 -21.61 -7.26 24.63
CA GLN A 258 -21.62 -8.35 25.61
C GLN A 258 -20.30 -9.15 25.63
N ASN A 259 -19.53 -9.11 24.53
CA ASN A 259 -18.26 -9.84 24.37
C ASN A 259 -17.04 -8.94 24.60
N SER A 260 -17.20 -7.84 25.36
CA SER A 260 -16.13 -6.88 25.65
C SER A 260 -14.88 -7.46 26.31
N ALA A 261 -15.02 -8.58 27.03
CA ALA A 261 -13.91 -9.33 27.59
C ALA A 261 -12.91 -9.81 26.52
N MET A 262 -13.37 -10.12 25.30
CA MET A 262 -12.49 -10.51 24.19
C MET A 262 -11.55 -9.37 23.77
N ALA A 263 -12.10 -8.16 23.60
CA ALA A 263 -11.30 -6.99 23.26
C ALA A 263 -10.29 -6.67 24.37
N SER A 264 -10.68 -6.78 25.64
CA SER A 264 -9.74 -6.61 26.77
C SER A 264 -8.59 -7.62 26.74
N ARG A 265 -8.86 -8.88 26.36
CA ARG A 265 -7.83 -9.90 26.19
C ARG A 265 -6.85 -9.55 25.07
N TYR A 266 -7.34 -9.10 23.91
CA TYR A 266 -6.47 -8.74 22.78
C TYR A 266 -5.63 -7.49 23.06
N ILE A 267 -6.20 -6.51 23.78
CA ILE A 267 -5.44 -5.36 24.26
C ILE A 267 -4.32 -5.83 25.19
N LYS A 268 -4.63 -6.72 26.15
CA LYS A 268 -3.63 -7.27 27.06
C LYS A 268 -2.52 -8.00 26.30
N GLU A 269 -2.88 -8.86 25.33
CA GLU A 269 -1.91 -9.56 24.47
C GLU A 269 -0.99 -8.56 23.72
N ALA A 270 -1.53 -7.45 23.22
CA ALA A 270 -0.74 -6.43 22.52
C ALA A 270 0.16 -5.60 23.46
N VAL A 271 -0.30 -5.28 24.68
CA VAL A 271 0.53 -4.63 25.71
C VAL A 271 1.67 -5.56 26.15
N GLU A 272 1.39 -6.85 26.39
CA GLU A 272 2.40 -7.85 26.77
C GLU A 272 3.46 -8.05 25.68
N GLN A 273 3.12 -7.81 24.42
CA GLN A 273 4.07 -7.85 23.29
C GLN A 273 4.76 -6.51 23.04
N GLY A 274 4.45 -5.48 23.82
CA GLY A 274 5.12 -4.18 23.78
C GLY A 274 4.82 -3.35 22.54
N VAL A 275 3.79 -3.68 21.74
CA VAL A 275 3.44 -2.90 20.53
C VAL A 275 2.55 -1.70 20.86
N ILE A 276 1.85 -1.74 22.00
CA ILE A 276 1.03 -0.65 22.53
C ILE A 276 1.29 -0.49 24.02
N ARG A 277 0.97 0.68 24.56
CA ARG A 277 1.06 0.98 26.01
C ARG A 277 -0.18 1.72 26.50
N PRO A 278 -0.55 1.60 27.79
CA PRO A 278 -1.52 2.50 28.40
C PRO A 278 -1.08 3.96 28.24
N TYR A 279 -2.05 4.84 27.97
CA TYR A 279 -1.82 6.28 27.96
C TYR A 279 -1.68 6.83 29.39
N ASP A 280 -2.56 6.38 30.29
CA ASP A 280 -2.54 6.67 31.72
C ASP A 280 -2.69 5.34 32.47
N GLU A 281 -1.65 4.95 33.21
CA GLU A 281 -1.61 3.69 33.96
C GLU A 281 -2.49 3.72 35.23
N LEU A 282 -2.81 4.92 35.72
CA LEU A 282 -3.63 5.12 36.92
C LEU A 282 -5.13 5.19 36.58
N ALA A 283 -5.48 5.23 35.30
CA ALA A 283 -6.87 5.30 34.87
C ALA A 283 -7.65 4.06 35.33
N GLY A 284 -8.87 4.29 35.82
CA GLY A 284 -9.79 3.20 36.14
C GLY A 284 -10.10 2.35 34.90
N ARG A 285 -10.38 1.05 35.08
CA ARG A 285 -10.59 0.07 33.99
C ARG A 285 -11.52 0.54 32.87
N LYS A 286 -12.58 1.29 33.20
CA LYS A 286 -13.58 1.81 32.24
C LYS A 286 -13.03 2.94 31.34
N TYR A 287 -12.01 3.65 31.80
CA TYR A 287 -11.43 4.82 31.15
C TYR A 287 -10.04 4.54 30.56
N MET A 288 -9.59 3.28 30.58
CA MET A 288 -8.31 2.87 30.01
C MET A 288 -8.26 3.22 28.52
N LYS A 289 -7.18 3.91 28.16
CA LYS A 289 -6.83 4.33 26.82
C LYS A 289 -5.43 3.83 26.47
N TYR A 290 -5.21 3.55 25.20
CA TYR A 290 -3.98 2.96 24.72
C TYR A 290 -3.45 3.74 23.52
N VAL A 291 -2.13 3.82 23.44
CA VAL A 291 -1.37 4.44 22.35
C VAL A 291 -0.33 3.47 21.82
N PRO A 292 0.22 3.69 20.61
CA PRO A 292 1.39 2.96 20.12
C PRO A 292 2.55 3.05 21.11
N HIS A 293 3.42 2.05 21.15
CA HIS A 293 4.52 2.01 22.13
C HIS A 293 5.51 3.19 22.02
N TRP A 294 5.63 3.80 20.84
CA TRP A 294 6.53 4.93 20.56
C TRP A 294 5.91 6.31 20.80
N ALA A 295 4.61 6.37 21.07
CA ALA A 295 3.89 7.60 21.38
C ALA A 295 4.10 8.03 22.83
#